data_AF-A0A377ZA50-F1
#
_entry.id   AF-A0A377ZA50-F1
#
_cell.length_a   1.000
_cell.length_b   1.000
_cell.length_c   1.000
_cell.angle_alpha   90.00
_cell.angle_beta   90.00
_cell.angle_gamma   90.00
#
_symmetry.space_group_name_H-M   'P 1'
#
loop_
_entity.id
_entity.type
_entity.pdbx_description
1 polymer ?
#
loop_
_entity_poly.entity_id
_entity_poly.type
_entity_poly.pdbx_seq_one_letter_code
_entity_poly.pdbx_strand_id
1 'polypeptide(L)'
;MVTALDLSAGMLAQAQRNDAAQHYLLGDIEALPLPDACVDLAWSNLAVQWCDDLRAAIGELYRVARPGGRVAFSTLLADSLPELNQAWQAIDDRPHANRFLSEAAVRAALRGLRATGEVHQISLPFADALSAMRSLKGIGATHLHQGRTAAPLGRGKLRELQLAWPQRQGICPLTYSLFTGVIERD
;
A
#
# COMPACT_ATOMS: atom_id res chain seq x y z
N MET A 1 6.42 19.46 15.25
CA MET A 1 4.96 19.40 15.12
C MET A 1 4.64 18.40 14.01
N VAL A 2 3.67 17.53 14.23
CA VAL A 2 3.26 16.47 13.32
C VAL A 2 1.78 16.64 13.00
N THR A 3 1.46 16.61 11.71
CA THR A 3 0.09 16.61 11.20
C THR A 3 -0.19 15.25 10.57
N ALA A 4 -1.17 14.52 11.09
CA ALA A 4 -1.71 13.33 10.45
C ALA A 4 -2.74 13.74 9.40
N LEU A 5 -2.66 13.14 8.20
CA LEU A 5 -3.58 13.39 7.10
C LEU A 5 -4.15 12.08 6.60
N ASP A 6 -5.46 12.06 6.32
CA ASP A 6 -6.14 10.92 5.73
C ASP A 6 -7.38 11.41 4.96
N LEU A 7 -7.76 10.71 3.90
CA LEU A 7 -8.99 10.96 3.15
C LEU A 7 -10.23 10.52 3.94
N SER A 8 -10.06 9.59 4.90
CA SER A 8 -11.11 9.04 5.74
C SER A 8 -11.21 9.77 7.09
N ALA A 9 -12.34 10.45 7.30
CA ALA A 9 -12.66 11.05 8.59
C ALA A 9 -12.68 10.02 9.74
N GLY A 10 -13.06 8.76 9.45
CA GLY A 10 -13.06 7.68 10.43
C GLY A 10 -11.65 7.28 10.88
N MET A 11 -10.69 7.27 9.94
CA MET A 11 -9.28 7.00 10.24
C MET A 11 -8.67 8.12 11.07
N LEU A 12 -8.97 9.39 10.75
CA LEU A 12 -8.53 10.52 11.56
C LEU A 12 -9.09 10.47 12.98
N ALA A 13 -10.37 10.14 13.14
CA ALA A 13 -10.96 9.99 14.47
C ALA A 13 -10.27 8.86 15.27
N GLN A 14 -9.85 7.77 14.61
CA GLN A 14 -9.08 6.72 15.26
C GLN A 14 -7.66 7.19 15.62
N ALA A 15 -7.00 7.93 14.73
CA ALA A 15 -5.67 8.48 14.96
C ALA A 15 -5.69 9.51 16.11
N GLN A 16 -6.77 10.28 16.25
CA GLN A 16 -7.03 11.19 17.37
C GLN A 16 -7.16 10.43 18.69
N ARG A 17 -7.97 9.36 18.73
CA ARG A 17 -8.10 8.52 19.92
C ARG A 17 -6.77 7.90 20.37
N ASN A 18 -5.86 7.68 19.44
CA ASN A 18 -4.55 7.09 19.68
C ASN A 18 -3.43 8.12 19.94
N ASP A 19 -3.76 9.43 19.98
CA ASP A 19 -2.78 10.51 20.14
C ASP A 19 -1.59 10.44 19.15
N ALA A 20 -1.89 10.05 17.90
CA ALA A 20 -0.87 9.80 16.88
C ALA A 20 -0.14 11.07 16.39
N ALA A 21 -0.72 12.27 16.55
CA ALA A 21 -0.18 13.52 16.03
C ALA A 21 -0.74 14.73 16.80
N GLN A 22 -0.13 15.91 16.62
CA GLN A 22 -0.65 17.15 17.24
C GLN A 22 -1.78 17.77 16.43
N HIS A 23 -1.83 17.53 15.12
CA HIS A 23 -2.88 18.00 14.22
C HIS A 23 -3.39 16.88 13.33
N TYR A 24 -4.64 17.03 12.90
CA TYR A 24 -5.36 16.04 12.09
C TYR A 24 -6.06 16.78 10.96
N LEU A 25 -5.77 16.39 9.72
CA LEU A 25 -6.22 17.08 8.52
C LEU A 25 -6.94 16.09 7.61
N LEU A 26 -8.23 16.33 7.37
CA LEU A 26 -8.98 15.62 6.34
C LEU A 26 -8.56 16.17 4.98
N GLY A 27 -8.05 15.32 4.11
CA GLY A 27 -7.57 15.75 2.81
C GLY A 27 -7.17 14.59 1.91
N ASP A 28 -7.11 14.89 0.62
CA ASP A 28 -6.56 13.98 -0.38
C ASP A 28 -5.05 14.21 -0.50
N ILE A 29 -4.28 13.13 -0.54
CA ILE A 29 -2.84 13.22 -0.76
C ILE A 29 -2.50 13.66 -2.19
N GLU A 30 -3.42 13.47 -3.14
CA GLU A 30 -3.30 13.95 -4.52
C GLU A 30 -3.68 15.43 -4.66
N ALA A 31 -4.20 16.06 -3.61
CA ALA A 31 -4.53 17.48 -3.54
C ALA A 31 -4.44 18.00 -2.09
N LEU A 32 -3.22 18.17 -1.59
CA LEU A 32 -2.97 18.48 -0.19
C LEU A 32 -3.48 19.89 0.17
N PRO A 33 -4.35 20.03 1.20
CA PRO A 33 -4.84 21.33 1.66
C PRO A 33 -3.80 22.04 2.55
N LEU A 34 -2.57 22.12 2.06
CA LEU A 34 -1.41 22.73 2.72
C LEU A 34 -0.71 23.68 1.77
N PRO A 35 -0.14 24.80 2.28
CA PRO A 35 0.69 25.69 1.47
C PRO A 35 1.95 24.99 0.94
N ASP A 36 2.54 25.59 -0.09
CA ASP A 36 3.85 25.19 -0.60
C ASP A 36 4.92 25.37 0.49
N ALA A 37 5.93 24.49 0.48
CA ALA A 37 7.14 24.62 1.29
C ALA A 37 6.89 24.83 2.80
N CYS A 38 5.83 24.24 3.36
CA CYS A 38 5.43 24.44 4.75
C CYS A 38 5.90 23.35 5.72
N VAL A 39 6.46 22.23 5.23
CA VAL A 39 6.95 21.12 6.08
C VAL A 39 8.39 20.74 5.80
N ASP A 40 9.06 20.25 6.83
CA ASP A 40 10.45 19.78 6.77
C ASP A 40 10.55 18.37 6.20
N LEU A 41 9.53 17.56 6.48
CA LEU A 41 9.39 16.17 6.06
C LEU A 41 7.93 15.87 5.72
N ALA A 42 7.69 15.35 4.52
CA ALA A 42 6.44 14.71 4.15
C ALA A 42 6.64 13.19 4.09
N TRP A 43 5.77 12.41 4.74
CA TRP A 43 5.93 10.97 4.82
C TRP A 43 4.61 10.24 4.54
N SER A 44 4.64 9.25 3.66
CA SER A 44 3.50 8.41 3.32
C SER A 44 3.86 6.93 3.38
N ASN A 45 3.26 6.18 4.29
CA ASN A 45 3.57 4.77 4.46
C ASN A 45 2.41 3.88 4.05
N LEU A 46 2.63 3.04 3.03
CA LEU A 46 1.64 2.08 2.52
C LEU A 46 0.27 2.73 2.21
N ALA A 47 0.30 3.98 1.73
CA ALA A 47 -0.92 4.73 1.40
C ALA A 47 -0.97 5.16 -0.07
N VAL A 48 0.17 5.53 -0.68
CA VAL A 48 0.19 6.00 -2.08
C VAL A 48 -0.27 4.95 -3.11
N GLN A 49 -0.32 3.67 -2.75
CA GLN A 49 -0.89 2.64 -3.63
C GLN A 49 -2.42 2.77 -3.84
N TRP A 50 -3.09 3.60 -3.03
CA TRP A 50 -4.52 3.87 -3.15
C TRP A 50 -4.83 5.09 -4.00
N CYS A 51 -3.81 5.86 -4.38
CA CYS A 51 -3.93 7.01 -5.26
C CYS A 51 -4.18 6.57 -6.70
N ASP A 52 -4.93 7.38 -7.43
CA ASP A 52 -5.16 7.15 -8.85
C ASP A 52 -3.89 7.46 -9.67
N ASP A 53 -3.12 8.47 -9.26
CA ASP A 53 -1.83 8.83 -9.85
C ASP A 53 -0.72 9.01 -8.79
N LEU A 54 0.19 8.03 -8.72
CA LEU A 54 1.36 8.08 -7.85
C LEU A 54 2.23 9.34 -8.09
N ARG A 55 2.38 9.77 -9.34
CA ARG A 55 3.19 10.96 -9.66
C ARG A 55 2.52 12.22 -9.13
N ALA A 56 1.20 12.32 -9.19
CA ALA A 56 0.45 13.44 -8.62
C ALA A 56 0.61 13.48 -7.09
N ALA A 57 0.39 12.35 -6.40
CA ALA A 57 0.56 12.24 -4.96
C ALA A 57 1.99 12.62 -4.50
N ILE A 58 3.02 12.09 -5.18
CA ILE A 58 4.41 12.45 -4.88
C ILE A 58 4.69 13.92 -5.18
N GLY A 59 4.09 14.47 -6.24
CA GLY A 59 4.18 15.89 -6.59
C GLY A 59 3.65 16.80 -5.49
N GLU A 60 2.49 16.47 -4.91
CA GLU A 60 1.92 17.22 -3.80
C GLU A 60 2.77 17.12 -2.53
N LEU A 61 3.26 15.92 -2.18
CA LEU A 61 4.19 15.74 -1.05
C LEU A 61 5.48 16.55 -1.25
N TYR A 62 5.98 16.62 -2.48
CA TYR A 62 7.16 17.42 -2.84
C TYR A 62 6.87 18.92 -2.78
N ARG A 63 5.68 19.36 -3.21
CA ARG A 63 5.24 20.77 -3.19
C ARG A 63 5.20 21.31 -1.77
N VAL A 64 4.62 20.56 -0.83
CA VAL A 64 4.50 21.00 0.57
C VAL A 64 5.85 20.93 1.32
N ALA A 65 6.79 20.10 0.86
CA ALA A 65 8.13 20.05 1.43
C ALA A 65 8.93 21.32 1.09
N ARG A 66 9.60 21.90 2.10
CA ARG A 66 10.47 23.07 1.92
C ARG A 66 11.79 22.70 1.21
N PRO A 67 12.46 23.62 0.50
CA PRO A 67 13.84 23.43 0.06
C PRO A 67 14.76 22.95 1.19
N GLY A 68 15.56 21.93 0.93
CA GLY A 68 16.36 21.20 1.92
C GLY A 68 15.59 20.19 2.78
N GLY A 69 14.26 20.11 2.62
CA GLY A 69 13.39 19.11 3.23
C GLY A 69 13.42 17.77 2.49
N ARG A 70 12.59 16.83 2.97
CA ARG A 70 12.53 15.47 2.43
C ARG A 70 11.10 14.98 2.22
N VAL A 71 10.93 14.11 1.23
CA VAL A 71 9.75 13.25 1.10
C VAL A 71 10.20 11.81 1.26
N ALA A 72 9.48 11.04 2.07
CA ALA A 72 9.69 9.60 2.18
C ALA A 72 8.38 8.87 1.91
N PHE A 73 8.43 7.78 1.16
CA PHE A 73 7.23 6.97 0.95
C PHE A 73 7.52 5.48 0.85
N SER A 74 6.48 4.69 1.09
CA SER A 74 6.49 3.26 0.82
C SER A 74 5.22 2.82 0.08
N THR A 75 5.37 1.84 -0.80
CA THR A 75 4.26 1.25 -1.57
C THR A 75 4.49 -0.23 -1.83
N LEU A 76 3.41 -1.00 -1.96
CA LEU A 76 3.49 -2.36 -2.48
C LEU A 76 3.70 -2.35 -4.00
N LEU A 77 4.39 -3.38 -4.48
CA LEU A 77 4.68 -3.62 -5.88
C LEU A 77 3.84 -4.77 -6.45
N ALA A 78 3.71 -4.81 -7.78
CA ALA A 78 2.90 -5.78 -8.54
C ALA A 78 3.24 -7.26 -8.27
N ASP A 79 4.46 -7.55 -7.85
CA ASP A 79 4.95 -8.88 -7.49
C ASP A 79 4.67 -9.26 -6.03
N SER A 80 3.96 -8.41 -5.28
CA SER A 80 3.44 -8.75 -3.95
C SER A 80 2.38 -9.84 -4.02
N LEU A 81 2.27 -10.58 -2.90
CA LEU A 81 1.31 -11.65 -2.66
C LEU A 81 1.34 -12.75 -3.74
N PRO A 82 2.52 -13.25 -4.16
CA PRO A 82 2.61 -14.25 -5.22
C PRO A 82 1.88 -15.55 -4.83
N GLU A 83 1.87 -15.92 -3.56
CA GLU A 83 1.17 -17.09 -3.06
C GLU A 83 -0.35 -16.98 -3.21
N LEU A 84 -0.89 -15.79 -2.92
CA LEU A 84 -2.31 -15.51 -3.10
C LEU A 84 -2.68 -15.53 -4.59
N ASN A 85 -1.88 -14.89 -5.43
CA ASN A 85 -2.11 -14.85 -6.88
C ASN A 85 -2.09 -16.26 -7.49
N GLN A 86 -1.12 -17.09 -7.11
CA GLN A 86 -1.05 -18.49 -7.53
C GLN A 86 -2.28 -19.29 -7.05
N ALA A 87 -2.68 -19.12 -5.78
CA ALA A 87 -3.83 -19.84 -5.24
C ALA A 87 -5.14 -19.48 -5.96
N TRP A 88 -5.29 -18.22 -6.40
CA TRP A 88 -6.43 -17.77 -7.19
C TRP A 88 -6.41 -18.26 -8.64
N GLN A 89 -5.24 -18.30 -9.29
CA GLN A 89 -5.09 -18.83 -10.64
C GLN A 89 -5.52 -20.31 -10.76
N ALA A 90 -5.47 -21.07 -9.66
CA ALA A 90 -5.98 -22.43 -9.64
C ALA A 90 -7.52 -22.52 -9.65
N ILE A 91 -8.24 -21.41 -9.44
CA ILE A 91 -9.70 -21.34 -9.33
C ILE A 91 -10.31 -20.68 -10.56
N ASP A 92 -9.79 -19.50 -10.95
CA ASP A 92 -10.20 -18.81 -12.17
C ASP A 92 -9.15 -17.80 -12.66
N ASP A 93 -9.32 -17.30 -13.89
CA ASP A 93 -8.39 -16.37 -14.56
C ASP A 93 -8.63 -14.89 -14.23
N ARG A 94 -9.44 -14.56 -13.22
CA ARG A 94 -9.76 -13.16 -12.88
C ARG A 94 -8.67 -12.53 -12.01
N PRO A 95 -8.45 -11.22 -12.12
CA PRO A 95 -7.63 -10.49 -11.15
C PRO A 95 -8.38 -10.40 -9.81
N HIS A 96 -7.80 -11.00 -8.76
CA HIS A 96 -8.40 -11.03 -7.40
C HIS A 96 -7.67 -10.14 -6.37
N ALA A 97 -6.59 -9.47 -6.77
CA ALA A 97 -5.80 -8.60 -5.91
C ALA A 97 -5.73 -7.16 -6.48
N ASN A 98 -5.38 -6.20 -5.62
CA ASN A 98 -5.09 -4.83 -6.03
C ASN A 98 -4.04 -4.80 -7.14
N ARG A 99 -4.25 -3.92 -8.12
CA ARG A 99 -3.26 -3.64 -9.16
C ARG A 99 -2.19 -2.70 -8.60
N PHE A 100 -1.22 -3.26 -7.89
CA PHE A 100 -0.03 -2.51 -7.52
C PHE A 100 0.81 -2.17 -8.76
N LEU A 101 1.55 -1.07 -8.70
CA LEU A 101 2.45 -0.66 -9.77
C LEU A 101 3.68 -1.59 -9.84
N SER A 102 4.24 -1.76 -11.04
CA SER A 102 5.55 -2.39 -11.19
C SER A 102 6.64 -1.47 -10.65
N GLU A 103 7.80 -2.03 -10.27
CA GLU A 103 8.96 -1.23 -9.87
C GLU A 103 9.34 -0.20 -10.95
N ALA A 104 9.30 -0.61 -12.22
CA ALA A 104 9.58 0.27 -13.35
C ALA A 104 8.63 1.46 -13.41
N ALA A 105 7.33 1.26 -13.14
CA ALA A 105 6.34 2.33 -13.09
C ALA A 105 6.56 3.27 -11.89
N VAL A 106 6.87 2.73 -10.71
CA VAL A 106 7.22 3.53 -9.52
C VAL A 106 8.46 4.39 -9.80
N ARG A 107 9.54 3.79 -10.32
CA ARG A 107 10.75 4.54 -10.71
C ARG A 107 10.47 5.56 -11.81
N ALA A 108 9.56 5.26 -12.74
CA ALA A 108 9.14 6.21 -13.76
C ALA A 108 8.42 7.43 -13.15
N ALA A 109 7.61 7.26 -12.09
CA ALA A 109 6.96 8.36 -11.39
C ALA A 109 7.97 9.31 -10.69
N LEU A 110 9.13 8.79 -10.28
CA LEU A 110 10.19 9.57 -9.61
C LEU A 110 11.13 10.30 -10.58
N ARG A 111 11.02 10.07 -11.90
CA ARG A 111 11.89 10.73 -12.88
C ARG A 111 11.79 12.25 -12.77
N GLY A 112 12.96 12.89 -12.76
CA GLY A 112 13.11 14.35 -12.63
C GLY A 112 13.32 14.82 -11.19
N LEU A 113 13.18 13.93 -10.20
CA LEU A 113 13.40 14.24 -8.78
C LEU A 113 14.73 13.67 -8.30
N ARG A 114 15.33 14.30 -7.27
CA ARG A 114 16.49 13.76 -6.55
C ARG A 114 16.05 12.64 -5.61
N ALA A 115 15.81 11.46 -6.17
CA ALA A 115 15.23 10.33 -5.45
C ALA A 115 16.16 9.12 -5.39
N THR A 116 16.18 8.45 -4.24
CA THR A 116 16.70 7.08 -4.08
C THR A 116 15.54 6.14 -3.77
N GLY A 117 15.70 4.85 -4.08
CA GLY A 117 14.69 3.87 -3.71
C GLY A 117 15.15 2.44 -3.82
N GLU A 118 14.65 1.65 -2.88
CA GLU A 118 15.03 0.26 -2.64
C GLU A 118 13.80 -0.64 -2.63
N VAL A 119 14.00 -1.89 -3.04
CA VAL A 119 12.97 -2.93 -3.02
C VAL A 119 13.31 -3.92 -1.91
N HIS A 120 12.31 -4.24 -1.10
CA HIS A 120 12.41 -5.16 0.03
C HIS A 120 11.38 -6.26 -0.14
N GLN A 121 11.82 -7.52 0.01
CA GLN A 121 10.89 -8.65 0.10
C GLN A 121 10.70 -9.04 1.56
N ILE A 122 9.44 -9.04 2.01
CA ILE A 122 9.05 -9.41 3.37
C ILE A 122 8.12 -10.60 3.28
N SER A 123 8.50 -11.74 3.84
CA SER A 123 7.67 -12.94 3.87
C SER A 123 7.21 -13.23 5.30
N LEU A 124 5.89 -13.31 5.48
CA LEU A 124 5.27 -13.64 6.76
C LEU A 124 4.89 -15.13 6.79
N PRO A 125 5.33 -15.88 7.81
CA PRO A 125 5.00 -17.31 7.93
C PRO A 125 3.62 -17.50 8.54
N PHE A 126 2.81 -18.39 7.96
CA PHE A 126 1.53 -18.82 8.52
C PHE A 126 1.45 -20.35 8.64
N ALA A 127 0.69 -20.81 9.63
CA ALA A 127 0.45 -22.23 9.84
C ALA A 127 -0.42 -22.85 8.73
N ASP A 128 -1.30 -22.06 8.12
CA ASP A 128 -2.19 -22.48 7.05
C ASP A 128 -2.61 -21.32 6.14
N ALA A 129 -3.15 -21.63 4.97
CA ALA A 129 -3.63 -20.62 4.02
C ALA A 129 -4.80 -19.79 4.57
N LEU A 130 -5.61 -20.34 5.48
CA LEU A 130 -6.72 -19.61 6.10
C LEU A 130 -6.24 -18.48 6.98
N SER A 131 -5.20 -18.71 7.79
CA SER A 131 -4.58 -17.71 8.65
C SER A 131 -3.85 -16.65 7.82
N ALA A 132 -3.17 -17.04 6.73
CA ALA A 132 -2.62 -16.10 5.75
C ALA A 132 -3.71 -15.19 5.16
N MET A 133 -4.81 -15.77 4.65
CA MET A 133 -5.93 -14.98 4.11
C MET A 133 -6.64 -14.11 5.16
N ARG A 134 -6.77 -14.60 6.40
CA ARG A 134 -7.34 -13.80 7.51
C ARG A 134 -6.47 -12.58 7.80
N SER A 135 -5.14 -12.68 7.68
CA SER A 135 -4.25 -11.53 7.87
C SER A 135 -4.44 -10.44 6.82
N LEU A 136 -4.88 -10.81 5.61
CA LEU A 136 -5.23 -9.86 4.55
C LEU A 136 -6.58 -9.18 4.80
N LYS A 137 -7.41 -9.74 5.68
CA LYS A 137 -8.74 -9.22 5.98
C LYS A 137 -8.62 -8.01 6.89
N GLY A 138 -8.92 -6.82 6.35
CA GLY A 138 -8.91 -5.56 7.11
C GLY A 138 -7.78 -4.60 6.75
N ILE A 139 -6.76 -5.04 6.02
CA ILE A 139 -5.68 -4.15 5.52
C ILE A 139 -5.99 -3.55 4.14
N GLY A 140 -7.22 -3.71 3.65
CA GLY A 140 -7.66 -3.20 2.36
C GLY A 140 -7.10 -3.96 1.14
N ALA A 141 -6.08 -4.81 1.25
CA ALA A 141 -5.40 -5.50 0.13
C ALA A 141 -6.29 -6.35 -0.82
N THR A 142 -7.58 -6.47 -0.52
CA THR A 142 -8.63 -7.11 -1.31
C THR A 142 -9.62 -6.11 -1.96
N HIS A 143 -9.36 -4.80 -1.88
CA HIS A 143 -10.18 -3.73 -2.48
C HIS A 143 -9.90 -3.59 -3.99
N LEU A 144 -10.58 -4.39 -4.80
CA LEU A 144 -10.68 -4.14 -6.24
C LEU A 144 -11.31 -2.75 -6.49
N HIS A 145 -10.67 -1.90 -7.31
CA HIS A 145 -11.19 -0.57 -7.74
C HIS A 145 -12.55 -0.63 -8.47
N GLN A 146 -13.11 -1.82 -8.70
CA GLN A 146 -14.43 -2.04 -9.29
C GLN A 146 -15.38 -2.70 -8.29
N GLY A 147 -15.88 -1.92 -7.32
CA GLY A 147 -17.09 -2.25 -6.56
C GLY A 147 -17.03 -3.47 -5.64
N ARG A 148 -17.68 -3.37 -4.48
CA ARG A 148 -17.92 -4.49 -3.57
C ARG A 148 -18.89 -5.50 -4.20
N THR A 149 -18.41 -6.39 -5.06
CA THR A 149 -19.13 -7.60 -5.47
C THR A 149 -18.31 -8.85 -5.25
N ALA A 150 -17.79 -9.05 -4.04
CA ALA A 150 -17.31 -10.36 -3.62
C ALA A 150 -18.39 -11.01 -2.76
N ALA A 151 -19.26 -11.80 -3.39
CA ALA A 151 -20.02 -12.80 -2.65
C ALA A 151 -19.03 -13.65 -1.83
N PRO A 152 -19.38 -14.08 -0.60
CA PRO A 152 -18.50 -14.91 0.20
C PRO A 152 -18.06 -16.12 -0.63
N LEU A 153 -16.74 -16.42 -0.60
CA LEU A 153 -16.20 -17.62 -1.23
C LEU A 153 -16.98 -18.85 -0.74
N GLY A 154 -17.60 -19.58 -1.67
CA GLY A 154 -18.23 -20.85 -1.36
C GLY A 154 -17.23 -21.82 -0.75
N ARG A 155 -17.70 -22.72 0.13
CA ARG A 155 -16.85 -23.69 0.86
C ARG A 155 -15.94 -24.51 -0.08
N GLY A 156 -16.41 -24.84 -1.28
CA GLY A 156 -15.63 -25.55 -2.31
C GLY A 156 -14.43 -24.74 -2.80
N LYS A 157 -14.67 -23.50 -3.27
CA LYS A 157 -13.60 -22.59 -3.72
C LYS A 157 -12.60 -22.29 -2.61
N LEU A 158 -13.06 -22.14 -1.36
CA LEU A 158 -12.15 -21.93 -0.23
C LEU A 158 -11.24 -23.15 0.01
N ARG A 159 -11.72 -24.37 -0.23
CA ARG A 159 -10.91 -25.59 -0.13
C ARG A 159 -9.92 -25.69 -1.28
N GLU A 160 -10.32 -25.39 -2.50
CA GLU A 160 -9.43 -25.34 -3.67
C GLU A 160 -8.30 -24.33 -3.46
N LEU A 161 -8.62 -23.13 -2.98
CA LEU A 161 -7.64 -22.09 -2.65
C LEU A 161 -6.61 -22.60 -1.64
N GLN A 162 -7.07 -23.23 -0.55
CA GLN A 162 -6.17 -23.79 0.47
C GLN A 162 -5.24 -24.87 -0.09
N LEU A 163 -5.73 -25.71 -0.99
CA LEU A 163 -4.93 -26.76 -1.63
C LEU A 163 -3.92 -26.19 -2.64
N ALA A 164 -4.25 -25.08 -3.28
CA ALA A 164 -3.40 -24.42 -4.26
C ALA A 164 -2.34 -23.49 -3.63
N TRP A 165 -2.47 -23.17 -2.33
CA TRP A 165 -1.54 -22.28 -1.64
C TRP A 165 -0.13 -22.90 -1.56
N PRO A 166 0.92 -22.20 -2.01
CA PRO A 166 2.30 -22.68 -1.90
C PRO A 166 2.70 -22.98 -0.44
N GLN A 167 3.31 -24.13 -0.19
CA GLN A 167 3.82 -24.48 1.13
C GLN A 167 5.32 -24.78 1.06
N ARG A 168 6.06 -24.33 2.06
CA ARG A 168 7.49 -24.62 2.24
C ARG A 168 7.70 -25.21 3.63
N GLN A 169 8.10 -26.48 3.69
CA GLN A 169 8.32 -27.20 4.96
C GLN A 169 7.10 -27.13 5.92
N GLY A 170 5.88 -27.20 5.37
CA GLY A 170 4.64 -27.10 6.14
C GLY A 170 4.22 -25.68 6.54
N ILE A 171 4.95 -24.65 6.12
CA ILE A 171 4.59 -23.24 6.34
C ILE A 171 3.95 -22.69 5.07
N CYS A 172 2.86 -21.93 5.24
CA CYS A 172 2.24 -21.15 4.18
C CYS A 172 2.80 -19.71 4.23
N PRO A 173 3.73 -19.31 3.34
CA PRO A 173 4.22 -17.94 3.31
C PRO A 173 3.17 -17.00 2.72
N LEU A 174 3.30 -15.72 3.09
CA LEU A 174 2.61 -14.59 2.48
C LEU A 174 3.64 -13.49 2.25
N THR A 175 4.02 -13.28 1.00
CA THR A 175 5.16 -12.44 0.65
C THR A 175 4.73 -11.09 0.11
N TYR A 176 5.34 -10.00 0.56
CA TYR A 176 5.13 -8.64 0.09
C TYR A 176 6.41 -8.14 -0.58
N SER A 177 6.27 -7.49 -1.72
CA SER A 177 7.34 -6.73 -2.36
C SER A 177 7.08 -5.25 -2.12
N LEU A 178 7.92 -4.64 -1.29
CA LEU A 178 7.80 -3.27 -0.81
C LEU A 178 8.84 -2.40 -1.51
N PHE A 179 8.41 -1.28 -2.09
CA PHE A 179 9.31 -0.21 -2.49
C PHE A 179 9.37 0.87 -1.41
N THR A 180 10.56 1.29 -1.03
CA THR A 180 10.77 2.48 -0.17
C THR A 180 11.54 3.53 -0.96
N GLY A 181 11.01 4.75 -1.02
CA GLY A 181 11.63 5.87 -1.72
C GLY A 181 11.89 7.06 -0.80
N VAL A 182 13.02 7.74 -1.02
CA VAL A 182 13.35 9.01 -0.37
C VAL A 182 13.69 10.03 -1.44
N ILE A 183 13.12 11.22 -1.33
CA ILE A 183 13.28 12.33 -2.28
C ILE A 183 13.82 13.52 -1.49
N GLU A 184 14.89 14.12 -2.01
CA GLU A 184 15.44 15.36 -1.49
C GLU A 184 14.77 16.54 -2.19
N ARG A 185 14.38 17.55 -1.42
CA ARG A 185 13.76 18.76 -1.95
C ARG A 185 14.83 19.81 -2.24
N ASP A 186 14.95 20.16 -3.51
CA ASP A 186 15.90 21.13 -4.07
C ASP A 186 15.60 22.59 -3.65
#